data_AF-A0A8S4G5L4-F1
#
_entry.id   AF-A0A8S4G5L4-F1
#
_cell.length_a   1.000
_cell.length_b   1.000
_cell.length_c   1.000
_cell.angle_alpha   90.00
_cell.angle_beta   90.00
_cell.angle_gamma   90.00
#
_symmetry.space_group_name_H-M   'P 1'
#
loop_
_entity.id
_entity.type
_entity.pdbx_description
1 polymer ?
#
loop_
_entity_poly.entity_id
_entity_poly.type
_entity_poly.pdbx_seq_one_letter_code
_entity_poly.pdbx_strand_id
1 'polypeptide(L)'
;MIVDRHPPTMKSKLTPMTLIGRAAMDRRFSSAMLPSLLREIRRNTSREKLGIAVEDGYLKAYNGNFEPVLVHRLVDIMRASQVPGSPEELFYIMYNEAEGLLNCFLFSADSDTQVSHLD
;
A
#
# COMPACT_ATOMS: atom_id res chain seq x y z
N MET A 1 -24.68 32.87 17.56
CA MET A 1 -24.57 31.99 16.39
C MET A 1 -23.14 31.48 16.33
N ILE A 2 -22.92 30.23 16.74
CA ILE A 2 -21.63 29.57 16.61
C ILE A 2 -21.60 29.02 15.18
N VAL A 3 -20.68 29.53 14.37
CA VAL A 3 -20.48 29.02 13.02
C VAL A 3 -19.83 27.64 13.18
N ASP A 4 -20.60 26.63 12.83
CA ASP A 4 -20.23 25.23 12.83
C ASP A 4 -19.02 25.04 11.90
N ARG A 5 -17.81 24.97 12.48
CA ARG A 5 -16.60 24.60 11.73
C ARG A 5 -16.59 23.08 11.64
N HIS A 6 -17.36 22.55 10.70
CA HIS A 6 -17.07 21.21 10.21
C HIS A 6 -15.64 21.23 9.63
N PRO A 7 -14.71 20.38 10.10
CA PRO A 7 -13.48 20.16 9.35
C PRO A 7 -13.88 19.63 7.97
N PRO A 8 -13.11 19.92 6.89
CA PRO A 8 -13.39 19.30 5.62
C PRO A 8 -13.22 17.79 5.83
N THR A 9 -14.32 17.05 5.89
CA THR A 9 -14.31 15.60 5.70
C THR A 9 -13.77 15.39 4.30
N MET A 10 -12.46 15.17 4.19
CA MET A 10 -11.88 14.56 3.00
C MET A 10 -12.60 13.23 2.85
N LYS A 11 -13.57 13.17 1.93
CA LYS A 11 -14.10 11.89 1.46
C LYS A 11 -12.89 11.17 0.89
N SER A 12 -12.37 10.19 1.61
CA SER A 12 -11.23 9.42 1.17
C SER A 12 -11.57 8.83 -0.20
N LYS A 13 -10.83 9.21 -1.24
CA LYS A 13 -11.06 8.67 -2.57
C LYS A 13 -10.59 7.22 -2.55
N LEU A 14 -11.50 6.29 -2.77
CA LEU A 14 -11.16 4.88 -2.92
C LEU A 14 -10.51 4.69 -4.30
N THR A 15 -9.22 4.36 -4.31
CA THR A 15 -8.44 4.11 -5.53
C THR A 15 -8.45 2.61 -5.81
N PRO A 16 -9.00 2.15 -6.95
CA PRO A 16 -8.97 0.74 -7.30
C PRO A 16 -7.53 0.33 -7.63
N MET A 17 -7.07 -0.76 -7.02
CA MET A 17 -5.76 -1.35 -7.27
C MET A 17 -5.84 -2.87 -7.21
N THR A 18 -4.85 -3.54 -7.80
CA THR A 18 -4.65 -4.98 -7.68
C THR A 18 -3.47 -5.23 -6.75
N LEU A 19 -3.69 -5.92 -5.63
CA LEU A 19 -2.62 -6.49 -4.84
C LEU A 19 -1.97 -7.61 -5.65
N ILE A 20 -0.72 -7.38 -6.08
CA ILE A 20 0.08 -8.35 -6.83
C ILE A 20 0.62 -9.42 -5.87
N GLY A 21 1.03 -9.00 -4.67
CA GLY A 21 1.42 -9.91 -3.62
C GLY A 21 2.10 -9.22 -2.45
N ARG A 22 2.52 -10.05 -1.50
CA ARG A 22 3.20 -9.63 -0.27
C ARG A 22 4.31 -10.61 0.08
N ALA A 23 5.31 -10.13 0.81
CA ALA A 23 6.40 -10.94 1.34
C ALA A 23 6.87 -10.41 2.69
N ALA A 24 7.34 -11.31 3.56
CA ALA A 24 8.00 -10.95 4.80
C ALA A 24 9.52 -11.15 4.65
N MET A 25 10.32 -10.26 5.23
CA MET A 25 11.77 -10.28 5.09
C MET A 25 12.48 -9.93 6.40
N ASP A 26 13.74 -10.35 6.51
CA ASP A 26 14.62 -9.92 7.59
C ASP A 26 14.89 -8.40 7.52
N ARG A 27 14.99 -7.77 8.69
CA ARG A 27 15.32 -6.34 8.86
C ARG A 27 16.63 -5.88 8.20
N ARG A 28 17.52 -6.82 7.89
CA ARG A 28 18.79 -6.59 7.17
C ARG A 28 18.60 -6.41 5.66
N PHE A 29 17.38 -6.21 5.19
CA PHE A 29 17.09 -5.90 3.80
C PHE A 29 17.96 -4.73 3.28
N SER A 30 18.60 -4.96 2.13
CA SER A 30 19.34 -3.93 1.41
C SER A 30 18.65 -3.61 0.09
N SER A 31 18.85 -2.39 -0.42
CA SER A 31 18.28 -1.97 -1.72
C SER A 31 18.71 -2.87 -2.89
N ALA A 32 19.89 -3.52 -2.79
CA ALA A 32 20.37 -4.48 -3.77
C ALA A 32 19.48 -5.74 -3.88
N MET A 33 18.68 -6.04 -2.86
CA MET A 33 17.76 -7.19 -2.85
C MET A 33 16.40 -6.88 -3.49
N LEU A 34 16.09 -5.60 -3.72
CA LEU A 34 14.79 -5.16 -4.23
C LEU A 34 14.39 -5.86 -5.55
N PRO A 35 15.27 -6.02 -6.56
CA PRO A 35 14.89 -6.68 -7.81
C PRO A 35 14.48 -8.15 -7.61
N SER A 36 15.19 -8.87 -6.74
CA SER A 36 14.89 -10.27 -6.44
C SER A 36 13.59 -10.41 -5.66
N LEU A 37 13.36 -9.53 -4.68
CA LEU A 37 12.11 -9.47 -3.92
C LEU A 37 10.89 -9.22 -4.82
N LEU A 38 10.96 -8.20 -5.69
CA LEU A 38 9.86 -7.89 -6.60
C LEU A 38 9.56 -9.06 -7.53
N ARG A 39 10.60 -9.78 -7.99
CA ARG A 39 10.43 -11.00 -8.80
C ARG A 39 9.72 -12.10 -8.01
N GLU A 40 10.04 -12.28 -6.74
CA GLU A 40 9.40 -13.27 -5.88
C GLU A 40 7.94 -12.92 -5.61
N ILE A 41 7.65 -11.67 -5.26
CA ILE A 41 6.27 -11.20 -5.04
C ILE A 41 5.43 -11.41 -6.31
N ARG A 42 5.97 -11.09 -7.50
CA ARG A 42 5.27 -11.27 -8.78
C ARG A 42 5.07 -12.72 -9.20
N ARG A 43 5.81 -13.68 -8.63
CA ARG A 43 5.58 -15.12 -8.87
C ARG A 43 4.32 -15.62 -8.17
N ASN A 44 3.80 -14.88 -7.20
CA ASN A 44 2.57 -15.23 -6.52
C ASN A 44 1.38 -15.09 -7.50
N THR A 45 0.50 -16.09 -7.55
CA THR A 45 -0.58 -16.14 -8.53
C THR A 45 -1.90 -15.56 -8.00
N SER A 46 -2.02 -15.36 -6.69
CA SER A 46 -3.22 -14.79 -6.08
C SER A 46 -3.21 -13.27 -6.17
N ARG A 47 -3.76 -12.74 -7.27
CA ARG A 47 -4.00 -11.31 -7.45
C ARG A 47 -5.39 -10.94 -6.92
N GLU A 48 -5.46 -9.91 -6.10
CA GLU A 48 -6.71 -9.47 -5.48
C GLU A 48 -7.04 -8.03 -5.86
N LYS A 49 -8.25 -7.78 -6.36
CA LYS A 49 -8.73 -6.41 -6.63
C LYS A 49 -9.25 -5.79 -5.35
N LEU A 50 -8.67 -4.67 -4.97
CA LEU A 50 -8.95 -3.95 -3.73
C LEU A 50 -9.21 -2.47 -4.02
N GLY A 51 -10.03 -1.85 -3.19
CA GLY A 51 -10.06 -0.39 -3.09
C GLY A 51 -9.06 0.07 -2.02
N ILE A 52 -8.18 1.01 -2.33
CA ILE A 52 -7.24 1.58 -1.35
C ILE A 52 -7.69 2.99 -1.00
N ALA A 53 -7.67 3.31 0.29
CA ALA A 53 -7.86 4.65 0.79
C ALA A 53 -6.77 4.99 1.81
N VAL A 54 -6.35 6.25 1.82
CA VAL A 54 -5.51 6.82 2.87
C VAL A 54 -6.38 7.77 3.68
N GLU A 55 -6.63 7.43 4.94
CA GLU A 55 -7.50 8.19 5.84
C GLU A 55 -7.10 7.99 7.30
N ASP A 56 -7.27 9.02 8.12
CA ASP A 56 -7.03 9.00 9.57
C ASP A 56 -5.64 8.48 10.00
N GLY A 57 -4.62 8.63 9.14
CA GLY A 57 -3.27 8.13 9.41
C GLY A 57 -3.07 6.65 9.09
N TYR A 58 -3.98 6.04 8.33
CA TYR A 58 -3.93 4.66 7.88
C TYR A 58 -4.02 4.53 6.36
N LEU A 59 -3.30 3.57 5.80
CA LEU A 59 -3.60 2.96 4.51
C LEU A 59 -4.55 1.78 4.76
N LYS A 60 -5.75 1.85 4.21
CA LYS A 60 -6.76 0.79 4.29
C LYS A 60 -7.01 0.22 2.91
N ALA A 61 -7.03 -1.10 2.81
CA ALA A 61 -7.44 -1.80 1.59
C ALA A 61 -8.75 -2.56 1.85
N TYR A 62 -9.71 -2.40 0.96
CA TYR A 62 -11.06 -2.92 1.07
C TYR A 62 -11.33 -3.95 -0.02
N ASN A 63 -11.97 -5.06 0.35
CA ASN A 63 -12.46 -6.04 -0.61
C ASN A 63 -13.71 -5.55 -1.36
N GLY A 64 -14.28 -6.38 -2.24
CA GLY A 64 -15.49 -6.05 -2.99
C GLY A 64 -16.75 -5.83 -2.15
N ASN A 65 -16.73 -6.23 -0.87
CA ASN A 65 -17.81 -6.02 0.10
C ASN A 65 -17.61 -4.75 0.94
N PHE A 66 -16.58 -3.93 0.65
CA PHE A 66 -16.17 -2.78 1.44
C PHE A 66 -15.72 -3.12 2.87
N GLU A 67 -15.26 -4.35 3.09
CA GLU A 67 -14.65 -4.74 4.36
C GLU A 67 -13.13 -4.50 4.30
N PRO A 68 -12.53 -3.89 5.33
CA PRO A 68 -11.09 -3.67 5.36
C PRO A 68 -10.36 -5.01 5.55
N VAL A 69 -9.54 -5.38 4.57
CA VAL A 69 -8.70 -6.59 4.59
C VAL A 69 -7.23 -6.28 4.91
N LEU A 70 -6.82 -5.03 4.74
CA LEU A 70 -5.54 -4.49 5.22
C LEU A 70 -5.78 -3.16 5.91
N VAL A 71 -5.15 -2.96 7.06
CA VAL A 71 -5.18 -1.70 7.81
C VAL A 71 -3.78 -1.46 8.37
N HIS A 72 -3.04 -0.54 7.73
CA HIS A 72 -1.65 -0.26 8.08
C HIS A 72 -1.52 1.20 8.51
N ARG A 73 -0.86 1.46 9.64
CA ARG A 73 -0.56 2.83 10.05
C ARG A 73 0.50 3.40 9.12
N LEU A 74 0.30 4.63 8.65
CA LEU A 74 1.28 5.30 7.79
C LEU A 74 2.63 5.48 8.49
N VAL A 75 2.62 5.69 9.82
CA VAL A 75 3.85 5.84 10.62
C VAL A 75 4.71 4.58 10.67
N ASP A 76 4.13 3.40 10.38
CA ASP A 76 4.87 2.13 10.35
C ASP A 76 5.44 1.83 8.94
N ILE A 77 5.00 2.58 7.93
CA ILE A 77 5.52 2.47 6.56
C ILE A 77 6.86 3.18 6.48
N MET A 78 7.93 2.40 6.41
CA MET A 78 9.31 2.90 6.39
C MET A 78 9.70 3.45 5.02
N ARG A 79 9.09 2.92 3.95
CA ARG A 79 9.34 3.30 2.57
C ARG A 79 8.11 3.01 1.73
N ALA A 80 7.72 3.96 0.90
CA ALA A 80 6.82 3.77 -0.22
C ALA A 80 7.48 4.33 -1.47
N SER A 81 7.27 3.69 -2.63
CA SER A 81 7.83 4.13 -3.89
C SER A 81 7.11 3.50 -5.08
N GLN A 82 7.02 4.24 -6.18
CA GLN A 82 6.79 3.64 -7.48
C GLN A 82 7.95 2.72 -7.88
N VAL A 83 7.63 1.64 -8.60
CA VAL A 83 8.67 0.71 -9.09
C VAL A 83 9.33 1.28 -10.35
N PRO A 84 10.68 1.36 -10.42
CA PRO A 84 11.36 1.82 -11.62
C PRO A 84 10.99 1.00 -12.86
N GLY A 85 10.51 1.68 -13.91
CA GLY A 85 10.04 1.05 -15.14
C GLY A 85 8.58 0.55 -15.11
N SER A 86 7.90 0.67 -13.97
CA SER A 86 6.49 0.30 -13.77
C SER A 86 5.79 1.38 -12.93
N PRO A 87 5.51 2.57 -13.53
CA PRO A 87 4.91 3.69 -12.81
C PRO A 87 3.50 3.41 -12.25
N GLU A 88 2.81 2.42 -12.80
CA GLU A 88 1.54 1.89 -12.31
C GLU A 88 1.68 1.01 -11.06
N GLU A 89 2.89 0.62 -10.67
CA GLU A 89 3.13 -0.22 -9.50
C GLU A 89 3.59 0.59 -8.28
N LEU A 90 2.88 0.42 -7.16
CA LEU A 90 3.23 0.94 -5.85
C LEU A 90 3.84 -0.18 -5.00
N PHE A 91 5.05 0.05 -4.51
CA PHE A 91 5.72 -0.83 -3.56
C PHE A 91 5.94 -0.12 -2.24
N TYR A 92 5.61 -0.77 -1.12
CA TYR A 92 5.94 -0.25 0.20
C TYR A 92 6.42 -1.33 1.17
N ILE A 93 7.20 -0.88 2.15
CA ILE A 93 7.78 -1.68 3.23
C ILE A 93 7.32 -1.10 4.56
N MET A 94 6.85 -1.95 5.46
CA MET A 94 6.55 -1.60 6.84
C MET A 94 7.26 -2.54 7.81
N TYR A 95 7.56 -2.04 9.01
CA TYR A 95 8.09 -2.87 10.07
C TYR A 95 6.94 -3.51 10.87
N ASN A 96 6.94 -4.83 10.96
CA ASN A 96 6.05 -5.57 11.85
C ASN A 96 6.78 -5.84 13.17
N GLU A 97 6.52 -5.01 14.19
CA GLU A 97 7.15 -5.14 15.51
C GLU A 97 6.86 -6.49 16.17
N ALA A 98 5.66 -7.04 15.97
CA ALA A 98 5.24 -8.30 16.58
C ALA A 98 6.05 -9.50 16.05
N GLU A 99 6.43 -9.47 14.78
CA GLU A 99 7.21 -10.53 14.14
C GLU A 99 8.71 -10.22 14.05
N GLY A 100 9.10 -8.96 14.28
CA GLY A 100 10.47 -8.50 14.08
C GLY A 100 10.91 -8.52 12.61
N LEU A 101 9.96 -8.52 11.67
CA LEU A 101 10.18 -8.64 10.23
C LEU A 101 9.72 -7.39 9.47
N LEU A 102 10.20 -7.25 8.24
CA LEU A 102 9.70 -6.27 7.29
C LEU A 102 8.62 -6.92 6.43
N ASN A 103 7.44 -6.31 6.39
CA ASN A 103 6.36 -6.71 5.49
C ASN A 103 6.35 -5.81 4.26
N CYS A 104 6.37 -6.43 3.09
CA CYS A 104 6.43 -5.77 1.80
C CYS A 104 5.17 -6.05 1.01
N PHE A 105 4.66 -5.03 0.33
CA PHE A 105 3.45 -5.11 -0.45
C PHE A 105 3.67 -4.49 -1.82
N LEU A 106 3.16 -5.15 -2.86
CA LEU A 106 3.19 -4.66 -4.23
C LEU A 106 1.76 -4.56 -4.75
N PHE A 107 1.37 -3.36 -5.14
CA PHE A 107 0.10 -3.07 -5.77
C PHE A 107 0.32 -2.57 -7.21
N SER A 108 -0.64 -2.85 -8.09
CA SER A 108 -0.70 -2.30 -9.44
C SER A 108 -2.00 -1.54 -9.60
N ALA A 109 -1.92 -0.32 -10.10
CA ALA A 109 -3.04 0.45 -10.62
C ALA A 109 -3.35 0.07 -12.07
N ASP A 110 -4.49 0.54 -12.58
CA ASP A 110 -4.81 0.46 -14.02
C ASP A 110 -4.09 1.57 -14.81
N SER A 111 -3.68 2.66 -14.14
CA SER A 111 -2.89 3.75 -14.70
C SER A 111 -1.92 4.37 -13.68
N ASP A 112 -0.83 4.95 -14.17
CA ASP A 112 0.18 5.65 -13.37
C ASP A 112 -0.39 6.81 -12.53
N THR A 113 -1.34 7.57 -13.09
CA THR A 113 -2.02 8.68 -12.41
C THR A 113 -2.71 8.27 -11.10
N GLN A 114 -3.17 7.02 -10.98
CA GLN A 114 -3.81 6.52 -9.77
C GLN A 114 -2.80 6.31 -8.64
N VAL A 115 -1.54 5.99 -8.97
CA VAL A 115 -0.48 5.83 -7.98
C VAL A 115 0.01 7.19 -7.47
N SER A 116 0.15 8.18 -8.35
CA SER A 116 0.55 9.55 -7.95
C SER A 116 -0.42 10.24 -6.98
N HIS A 117 -1.64 9.72 -6.82
CA HIS A 117 -2.61 10.23 -5.86
C HIS A 117 -2.46 9.64 -4.45
N LEU A 118 -1.55 8.66 -4.27
CA LEU A 118 -1.27 7.99 -3.01
C LEU A 118 0.08 8.40 -2.39
N ASP A 119 0.92 9.12 -3.13
CA ASP A 119 2.18 9.74 -2.67
C ASP A 119 1.94 11.08 -1.93
#